data_AF-H0T3W5-F1
#
_entry.id   AF-H0T3W5-F1
#
_cell.length_a   1.000
_cell.length_b   1.000
_cell.length_c   1.000
_cell.angle_alpha   90.00
_cell.angle_beta   90.00
_cell.angle_gamma   90.00
#
_symmetry.space_group_name_H-M   'P 1'
#
loop_
_entity.id
_entity.type
_entity.pdbx_description
1 polymer ?
#
loop_
_entity_poly.entity_id
_entity_poly.type
_entity_poly.pdbx_seq_one_letter_code
_entity_poly.pdbx_strand_id
1 'polypeptide(L)'
;MSTRDGVMVMRPVEEGLPIPAGQTVALTSGGLHLMLTGLKAPLVEGRSVAVTLQFERAGKMAVLLDVLGVGAQAPGPADGAAKAEHAHH
;
A
#
# COMPACT_ATOMS: atom_id res chain seq x y z
N MET A 1 -2.70 1.41 14.67
CA MET A 1 -4.15 1.60 14.50
C MET A 1 -4.75 1.90 15.86
N SER A 2 -5.56 2.95 15.99
CA SER A 2 -6.26 3.27 17.24
C SER A 2 -7.75 3.22 16.97
N THR A 3 -8.46 2.35 17.67
CA THR A 3 -9.92 2.26 17.62
C THR A 3 -10.48 3.37 18.52
N ARG A 4 -11.21 4.33 17.95
CA ARG A 4 -12.10 5.21 18.72
C ARG A 4 -13.52 4.82 18.39
N ASP A 5 -14.29 4.45 19.42
CA ASP A 5 -15.73 4.18 19.30
C ASP A 5 -16.09 3.15 18.20
N GLY A 6 -15.28 2.09 18.07
CA GLY A 6 -15.51 1.01 17.10
C GLY A 6 -15.13 1.34 15.66
N VAL A 7 -14.66 2.55 15.36
CA VAL A 7 -14.23 2.96 14.02
C VAL A 7 -12.71 2.87 13.92
N MET A 8 -12.22 2.19 12.87
CA MET A 8 -10.81 2.23 12.50
C MET A 8 -10.47 3.65 12.02
N VAL A 9 -9.68 4.38 12.82
CA VAL A 9 -9.24 5.72 12.45
C VAL A 9 -7.89 5.63 11.74
N MET A 10 -7.85 6.06 10.48
CA MET A 10 -6.61 6.30 9.75
C MET A 10 -6.05 7.66 10.15
N ARG A 11 -4.74 7.73 10.42
CA ARG A 11 -4.04 9.00 10.70
C ARG A 11 -2.95 9.22 9.65
N PRO A 12 -2.89 10.39 9.00
CA PRO A 12 -1.77 10.73 8.14
C PRO A 12 -0.48 10.78 8.95
N VAL A 13 0.61 10.28 8.37
CA VAL A 13 1.95 10.34 8.99
C VAL A 13 2.63 11.62 8.49
N GLU A 14 2.50 12.70 9.25
CA GLU A 14 2.94 14.04 8.82
C GLU A 14 4.46 14.16 8.64
N GLU A 15 5.24 13.43 9.43
CA GLU A 15 6.71 13.40 9.35
C GLU A 15 7.24 12.54 8.19
N GLY A 16 6.34 11.98 7.37
CA GLY A 16 6.69 11.03 6.33
C GLY A 16 6.96 9.62 6.87
N LEU A 17 7.30 8.70 5.98
CA LEU A 17 7.54 7.29 6.34
C LEU A 17 9.05 7.03 6.44
N PRO A 18 9.60 6.79 7.64
CA PRO A 18 11.01 6.47 7.78
C PRO A 18 11.32 5.11 7.15
N ILE A 19 12.36 5.06 6.33
CA ILE A 19 12.87 3.82 5.72
C ILE A 19 14.32 3.65 6.21
N PRO A 20 14.53 2.91 7.31
CA PRO A 20 15.87 2.68 7.84
C PRO A 20 16.74 1.91 6.83
N ALA A 21 18.04 2.19 6.83
CA ALA A 21 18.98 1.48 5.97
C ALA A 21 18.94 -0.03 6.25
N GLY A 22 18.88 -0.83 5.19
CA GLY A 22 18.81 -2.29 5.28
C GLY A 22 17.45 -2.86 5.70
N GLN A 23 16.44 -2.01 5.91
CA GLN A 23 15.08 -2.45 6.26
C GLN A 23 14.11 -2.27 5.09
N THR A 24 13.13 -3.16 5.02
CA THR A 24 12.00 -3.06 4.09
C THR A 24 10.76 -2.65 4.86
N VAL A 25 10.12 -1.56 4.45
CA VAL A 25 8.84 -1.12 5.02
C VAL A 25 7.72 -1.60 4.10
N ALA A 26 6.91 -2.53 4.59
CA ALA A 26 5.81 -3.11 3.82
C ALA A 26 4.55 -2.25 3.94
N LEU A 27 3.99 -1.87 2.79
CA LEU A 27 2.69 -1.22 2.68
C LEU A 27 1.64 -2.31 2.39
N THR A 28 0.80 -2.64 3.38
CA THR A 28 -0.05 -3.85 3.35
C THR A 28 -1.40 -3.62 4.01
N SER A 29 -2.46 -4.23 3.45
CA SER A 29 -3.85 -4.15 3.94
C SER A 29 -3.92 -4.39 5.44
N GLY A 30 -4.42 -3.42 6.22
CA GLY A 30 -4.40 -3.51 7.69
C GLY A 30 -3.16 -2.93 8.39
N GLY A 31 -2.22 -2.34 7.67
CA GLY A 31 -1.02 -1.67 8.20
C GLY A 31 -0.81 -0.28 7.60
N LEU A 32 0.42 -0.02 7.14
CA LEU A 32 0.76 1.21 6.43
C LEU A 32 0.24 1.16 4.99
N HIS A 33 -0.29 2.29 4.51
CA HIS A 33 -0.91 2.42 3.19
C HIS A 33 -0.65 3.77 2.56
N LEU A 34 -0.70 3.81 1.23
CA LEU A 34 -0.79 5.04 0.46
C LEU A 34 -2.26 5.37 0.20
N MET A 35 -2.68 6.56 0.62
CA MET A 35 -4.01 7.08 0.30
C MET A 35 -3.90 7.98 -0.92
N LEU A 36 -4.53 7.59 -2.03
CA LEU A 36 -4.64 8.41 -3.22
C LEU A 36 -5.91 9.28 -3.11
N THR A 37 -5.73 10.60 -3.02
CA THR A 37 -6.84 11.58 -2.96
C THR A 37 -6.84 12.47 -4.19
N GLY A 38 -8.01 13.04 -4.53
CA GLY A 38 -8.12 14.00 -5.64
C GLY A 38 -7.81 13.43 -7.02
N LEU A 39 -8.17 12.17 -7.26
CA LEU A 39 -7.94 11.50 -8.54
C LEU A 39 -8.59 12.26 -9.70
N LYS A 40 -7.80 12.55 -10.75
CA LYS A 40 -8.28 13.22 -11.97
C LYS A 40 -9.01 12.28 -12.94
N ALA A 41 -8.85 10.98 -12.76
CA ALA A 41 -9.44 9.92 -13.55
C ALA A 41 -9.76 8.71 -12.66
N PRO A 42 -10.78 7.90 -13.00
CA PRO A 42 -11.10 6.70 -12.24
C PRO A 42 -9.98 5.67 -12.34
N LEU A 43 -9.74 4.94 -11.25
CA LEU A 43 -8.89 3.76 -11.25
C LEU A 43 -9.66 2.61 -11.89
N VAL A 44 -9.12 2.03 -12.95
CA VAL A 44 -9.76 0.93 -13.70
C VAL A 44 -8.96 -0.34 -13.43
N GLU A 45 -9.64 -1.38 -12.97
CA GLU A 45 -9.04 -2.69 -12.72
C GLU A 45 -8.29 -3.22 -13.96
N GLY A 46 -7.13 -3.85 -13.72
CA GLY A 46 -6.26 -4.37 -14.76
C GLY A 46 -5.45 -3.30 -15.51
N ARG A 47 -5.52 -2.04 -15.09
CA ARG A 47 -4.64 -0.97 -15.56
C ARG A 47 -3.54 -0.69 -14.55
N SER A 48 -2.41 -0.19 -15.04
CA SER A 48 -1.33 0.33 -14.21
C SER A 48 -1.38 1.86 -14.16
N VAL A 49 -1.14 2.42 -12.98
CA VAL A 49 -1.04 3.85 -12.74
C VAL A 49 0.41 4.19 -12.43
N ALA A 50 1.01 5.05 -13.26
CA ALA A 50 2.33 5.59 -12.98
C ALA A 50 2.25 6.62 -11.86
N VAL A 51 2.96 6.37 -10.76
CA VAL A 51 3.14 7.31 -9.67
C VAL A 51 4.62 7.62 -9.51
N THR A 52 4.92 8.76 -8.86
CA THR A 52 6.29 9.11 -8.50
C THR A 52 6.39 9.17 -6.99
N LEU A 53 7.21 8.29 -6.41
CA LEU A 53 7.56 8.34 -4.99
C LEU A 53 8.75 9.28 -4.83
N GLN A 54 8.60 10.30 -3.98
CA GLN A 54 9.69 11.20 -3.63
C GLN A 54 10.30 10.71 -2.32
N PHE A 55 11.53 10.21 -2.39
CA PHE A 55 12.36 9.94 -1.22
C PHE A 55 13.22 11.17 -0.93
N GLU A 56 13.39 11.49 0.34
CA GLU A 56 14.22 12.63 0.77
C GLU A 56 15.68 12.45 0.33
N ARG A 57 16.21 11.23 0.49
CA ARG A 57 17.63 10.93 0.21
C ARG A 57 17.89 10.35 -1.18
N ALA A 58 16.96 9.56 -1.72
CA ALA A 58 17.11 8.88 -3.01
C ALA A 58 16.50 9.66 -4.18
N GLY A 59 15.78 10.76 -3.92
CA GLY A 59 15.12 11.55 -4.96
C GLY A 59 13.81 10.94 -5.44
N LYS A 60 13.42 11.29 -6.68
CA LYS A 60 12.17 10.85 -7.30
C LYS A 60 12.34 9.48 -7.94
N MET A 61 11.45 8.55 -7.65
CA MET A 61 11.38 7.24 -8.29
C MET A 61 10.00 7.03 -8.91
N ALA A 62 9.97 6.75 -10.21
CA ALA A 62 8.74 6.38 -10.89
C ALA A 62 8.42 4.91 -10.61
N VAL A 63 7.18 4.63 -10.22
CA VAL A 63 6.69 3.27 -9.93
C VAL A 63 5.35 3.10 -10.63
N LEU A 64 5.12 1.92 -11.20
CA LEU A 64 3.83 1.52 -11.74
C LEU A 64 3.06 0.76 -10.66
N LEU A 65 1.86 1.22 -10.32
CA LEU A 65 0.94 0.55 -9.41
C LEU A 65 -0.15 -0.12 -10.23
N ASP A 66 -0.28 -1.43 -10.11
CA ASP A 66 -1.38 -2.15 -10.73
C ASP A 66 -2.67 -1.96 -9.93
N VAL A 67 -3.74 -1.58 -10.63
CA VAL A 67 -5.07 -1.43 -10.05
C VAL A 67 -5.73 -2.80 -10.05
N LEU A 68 -5.89 -3.36 -8.86
CA LEU A 68 -6.58 -4.61 -8.63
C LEU A 68 -8.00 -4.36 -8.09
N GLY A 69 -8.88 -5.35 -8.23
CA GLY A 69 -10.25 -5.28 -7.72
C GLY A 69 -10.30 -5.04 -6.20
N VAL A 70 -11.41 -4.45 -5.72
CA VAL A 70 -11.59 -4.15 -4.29
C VAL A 70 -11.54 -5.44 -3.46
N GLY A 71 -10.62 -5.53 -2.50
CA GLY A 71 -10.39 -6.72 -1.68
C GLY A 71 -9.33 -7.69 -2.23
N ALA A 72 -8.76 -7.41 -3.42
CA ALA A 72 -7.59 -8.13 -3.90
C ALA A 72 -6.37 -7.81 -3.03
N GLN A 73 -5.66 -8.85 -2.57
CA GLN A 73 -4.32 -8.67 -2.02
C GLN A 73 -3.36 -8.41 -3.17
N ALA A 74 -2.46 -7.44 -2.99
CA ALA A 74 -1.34 -7.25 -3.90
C ALA A 74 -0.62 -8.60 -4.07
N PRO A 75 -0.19 -8.98 -5.29
CA PRO A 75 0.60 -10.18 -5.48
C PRO A 75 1.81 -10.07 -4.55
N GLY A 76 1.93 -11.02 -3.61
CA GLY A 76 3.03 -11.05 -2.66
C GLY A 76 4.38 -11.07 -3.39
N PRO A 77 5.46 -10.61 -2.74
CA PRO A 77 6.80 -10.74 -3.32
C PRO A 77 7.01 -12.21 -3.69
N ALA A 78 7.36 -12.45 -4.95
CA ALA A 78 7.60 -13.79 -5.48
C ALA A 78 8.93 -14.33 -4.94
N ASP A 79 8.95 -14.68 -3.65
CA ASP A 79 9.92 -15.58 -3.06
C ASP A 79 9.14 -16.72 -2.41
N GLY A 80 9.46 -17.94 -2.84
CA GLY A 80 8.58 -19.09 -2.76
C GLY A 80 8.28 -19.64 -1.36
N ALA A 81 7.22 -20.46 -1.37
CA ALA A 81 6.87 -21.54 -0.44
C ALA A 81 5.69 -21.31 0.55
N ALA A 82 4.63 -22.10 0.27
CA ALA A 82 3.66 -22.74 1.18
C ALA A 82 2.38 -21.99 1.62
N LYS A 83 1.24 -22.47 1.05
CA LYS A 83 -0.10 -22.78 1.63
C LYS A 83 -0.40 -22.24 3.04
N ALA A 84 -1.57 -21.68 3.37
CA ALA A 84 -2.91 -22.27 3.23
C ALA A 84 -4.03 -21.28 3.64
N GLU A 85 -5.17 -21.35 2.93
CA GLU A 85 -6.56 -21.40 3.43
C GLU A 85 -7.11 -20.27 4.35
N HIS A 86 -8.02 -19.45 3.81
CA HIS A 86 -8.99 -18.68 4.61
C HIS A 86 -10.38 -19.33 4.47
N ALA A 87 -10.79 -20.05 5.51
CA ALA A 87 -12.16 -20.50 5.70
C ALA A 87 -13.00 -19.35 6.27
N HIS A 88 -14.17 -19.14 5.68
CA HIS A 88 -15.19 -18.20 6.12
C HIS A 88 -16.17 -18.97 7.03
N HIS A 89 -16.52 -18.42 8.20
CA HIS A 89 -17.68 -18.83 8.98
C HIS A 89 -18.33 -17.63 9.65
#